data_AF-A0AAV6YQF7-F1
#
_entry.id   AF-A0AAV6YQF7-F1
#
_cell.length_a   1.000
_cell.length_b   1.000
_cell.length_c   1.000
_cell.angle_alpha   90.00
_cell.angle_beta   90.00
_cell.angle_gamma   90.00
#
_symmetry.space_group_name_H-M   'P 1'
#
loop_
_entity.id
_entity.type
_entity.pdbx_description
1 polymer ?
#
loop_
_entity_poly.entity_id
_entity_poly.type
_entity_poly.pdbx_seq_one_letter_code
_entity_poly.pdbx_strand_id
1 'polypeptide(L)'
;MCWRGHPVYDCQFKFVGLQNFPCSLDSIQSVLTQTYSYKVDGLLFYHMHTHYTPGSTPLVGWLRPYMAPEILGFPPPPGPLAEKPAYAQEQMRQILEHKKDGKGAAEGGRYELEHLSTIAMS
;
A
#
# COMPACT_ATOMS: atom_id res chain seq x y z
N MET A 1 -14.28 -1.93 16.52
CA MET A 1 -14.67 -0.58 16.07
C MET A 1 -16.15 -0.38 16.38
N CYS A 2 -16.57 0.73 17.01
CA CYS A 2 -17.94 0.95 17.47
C CYS A 2 -18.52 2.19 16.75
N TRP A 3 -19.72 2.08 16.19
CA TRP A 3 -20.47 3.21 15.63
C TRP A 3 -21.62 3.55 16.59
N ARG A 4 -21.61 4.76 17.17
CA ARG A 4 -22.79 5.36 17.79
C ARG A 4 -23.23 6.51 16.90
N GLY A 5 -24.44 6.42 16.34
CA GLY A 5 -25.01 7.47 15.51
C GLY A 5 -25.18 8.77 16.29
N HIS A 6 -24.81 9.89 15.68
CA HIS A 6 -25.18 11.23 16.14
C HIS A 6 -25.18 12.23 14.95
N PRO A 7 -25.95 13.32 15.03
CA PRO A 7 -26.26 14.19 13.90
C PRO A 7 -25.04 14.93 13.36
N VAL A 8 -25.07 15.18 12.06
CA VAL A 8 -24.13 16.01 11.33
C VAL A 8 -24.37 17.47 11.71
N TYR A 9 -23.77 17.94 12.81
CA TYR A 9 -23.54 19.36 13.03
C TYR A 9 -22.21 19.77 12.35
N ASP A 10 -22.06 21.04 12.00
CA ASP A 10 -20.91 21.60 11.28
C ASP A 10 -19.61 21.44 12.10
N CYS A 11 -18.89 20.35 11.84
CA CYS A 11 -17.63 20.01 12.49
C CYS A 11 -16.46 20.68 11.75
N GLN A 12 -15.52 21.30 12.48
CA GLN A 12 -14.29 21.88 11.91
C GLN A 12 -13.46 20.87 11.09
N PHE A 13 -13.56 19.58 11.41
CA PHE A 13 -12.89 18.49 10.70
C PHE A 13 -13.89 17.62 9.95
N LYS A 14 -13.64 17.45 8.65
CA LYS A 14 -14.47 16.63 7.78
C LYS A 14 -14.06 15.17 7.87
N PHE A 15 -14.99 14.32 8.29
CA PHE A 15 -14.84 12.87 8.24
C PHE A 15 -15.41 12.37 6.92
N VAL A 16 -14.54 11.92 6.02
CA VAL A 16 -14.93 11.41 4.71
C VAL A 16 -14.50 9.94 4.62
N GLY A 17 -15.47 9.06 4.38
CA GLY A 17 -15.18 7.64 4.15
C GLY A 17 -14.44 7.45 2.84
N LEU A 18 -13.41 6.61 2.85
CA LEU A 18 -12.73 6.19 1.62
C LEU A 18 -13.59 5.19 0.86
N GLN A 19 -13.56 5.28 -0.47
CA GLN A 19 -14.23 4.32 -1.34
C GLN A 19 -13.48 2.98 -1.34
N ASN A 20 -14.22 1.89 -1.45
CA ASN A 20 -13.67 0.56 -1.70
C ASN A 20 -14.12 0.09 -3.08
N PHE A 21 -13.31 -0.76 -3.71
CA PHE A 21 -13.52 -1.25 -5.06
C PHE A 21 -13.31 -2.76 -5.10
N PRO A 22 -13.98 -3.49 -6.02
CA PRO A 22 -13.66 -4.89 -6.29
C PRO A 22 -12.19 -5.08 -6.66
N CYS A 23 -11.63 -6.24 -6.33
CA CYS A 23 -10.26 -6.61 -6.71
C CYS A 23 -10.18 -7.33 -8.07
N SER A 24 -11.10 -7.05 -9.00
CA SER A 24 -10.96 -7.49 -10.39
C SER A 24 -9.88 -6.68 -11.10
N LEU A 25 -9.27 -7.26 -12.13
CA LEU A 25 -8.19 -6.60 -12.88
C LEU A 25 -8.64 -5.24 -13.44
N ASP A 26 -9.80 -5.20 -14.11
CA ASP A 26 -10.36 -3.96 -14.67
C ASP A 26 -10.60 -2.88 -13.59
N SER A 27 -11.08 -3.29 -12.41
CA SER A 27 -11.35 -2.38 -11.29
C SER A 27 -10.04 -1.79 -10.74
N ILE A 28 -9.00 -2.61 -10.59
CA ILE A 28 -7.69 -2.16 -10.14
C ILE A 28 -7.06 -1.20 -11.15
N GLN A 29 -7.14 -1.51 -12.44
CA GLN A 29 -6.66 -0.62 -13.50
C GLN A 29 -7.42 0.71 -13.49
N SER A 30 -8.74 0.68 -13.31
CA SER A 30 -9.56 1.88 -13.20
C SER A 30 -9.11 2.76 -12.01
N VAL A 31 -8.94 2.16 -10.83
CA VAL A 31 -8.43 2.84 -9.61
C VAL A 31 -7.07 3.49 -9.85
N LEU A 32 -6.15 2.82 -10.54
CA LEU A 32 -4.82 3.38 -10.83
C LEU A 32 -4.84 4.58 -11.79
N THR A 33 -5.86 4.67 -12.64
CA THR A 33 -6.03 5.77 -13.60
C THR A 33 -6.94 6.90 -13.10
N GLN A 34 -7.64 6.68 -11.99
CA GLN A 34 -8.58 7.63 -11.43
C GLN A 34 -7.87 8.87 -10.85
N THR A 35 -8.54 10.02 -10.92
CA THR A 35 -8.11 11.24 -10.23
C THR A 35 -8.67 11.28 -8.81
N TYR A 36 -7.82 11.66 -7.87
CA TYR A 36 -8.18 11.80 -6.46
C TYR A 36 -7.98 13.25 -6.03
N SER A 37 -8.88 13.75 -5.19
CA SER A 37 -8.74 15.09 -4.57
C SER A 37 -7.71 15.13 -3.45
N TYR A 38 -6.98 14.03 -3.26
CA TYR A 38 -5.95 13.83 -2.24
C TYR A 38 -4.77 13.06 -2.83
N LYS A 39 -3.60 13.17 -2.18
CA LYS A 39 -2.42 12.39 -2.55
C LYS A 39 -2.62 10.94 -2.14
N VAL A 40 -2.58 10.03 -3.10
CA VAL A 40 -2.62 8.59 -2.84
C VAL A 40 -1.26 8.13 -2.35
N ASP A 41 -1.22 7.52 -1.16
CA ASP A 41 0.01 6.93 -0.61
C ASP A 41 0.20 5.47 -1.06
N GLY A 42 -0.90 4.70 -1.05
CA GLY A 42 -0.93 3.31 -1.48
C GLY A 42 -2.31 2.67 -1.40
N LEU A 43 -2.35 1.38 -1.70
CA LEU A 43 -3.55 0.57 -1.86
C LEU A 43 -3.61 -0.47 -0.74
N LEU A 44 -4.77 -0.58 -0.09
CA LEU A 44 -5.05 -1.62 0.90
C LEU A 44 -5.96 -2.68 0.30
N PHE A 45 -5.52 -3.94 0.38
CA PHE A 45 -6.26 -5.11 -0.09
C PHE A 45 -6.80 -5.86 1.11
N TYR A 46 -8.12 -5.86 1.28
CA TYR A 46 -8.79 -6.55 2.38
C TYR A 46 -9.40 -7.86 1.89
N HIS A 47 -9.15 -8.95 2.61
CA HIS A 47 -9.92 -10.17 2.40
C HIS A 47 -11.35 -10.02 2.97
N MET A 48 -12.37 -10.31 2.16
CA MET A 48 -13.78 -9.96 2.44
C MET A 48 -14.35 -10.57 3.73
N HIS A 49 -13.84 -11.74 4.15
CA HIS A 49 -14.34 -12.44 5.34
C HIS A 49 -13.53 -12.15 6.61
N THR A 50 -12.68 -11.12 6.58
CA THR A 50 -11.80 -10.79 7.70
C THR A 50 -12.53 -9.99 8.76
N HIS A 51 -12.49 -10.46 10.00
CA HIS A 51 -12.92 -9.66 11.15
C HIS A 51 -11.83 -8.69 11.57
N TYR A 52 -12.25 -7.51 12.06
CA TYR A 52 -11.31 -6.56 12.64
C TYR A 52 -10.65 -7.15 13.88
N THR A 53 -9.34 -7.35 13.80
CA THR A 53 -8.48 -7.77 14.90
C THR A 53 -7.32 -6.76 14.99
N PRO A 54 -7.05 -6.18 16.17
CA PRO A 54 -5.90 -5.28 16.31
C PRO A 54 -4.59 -6.01 16.06
N GLY A 55 -3.66 -5.36 15.34
CA GLY A 55 -2.33 -5.90 15.02
C GLY A 55 -2.14 -6.21 13.54
N SER A 56 -0.95 -6.71 13.21
CA SER A 56 -0.60 -7.11 11.85
C SER A 56 -1.28 -8.42 11.46
N THR A 57 -1.80 -8.50 10.24
CA THR A 57 -2.48 -9.69 9.72
C THR A 57 -2.17 -9.89 8.24
N PRO A 58 -1.96 -11.12 7.77
CA PRO A 58 -1.78 -11.41 6.34
C PRO A 58 -3.08 -11.22 5.53
N LEU A 59 -4.22 -11.05 6.21
CA LEU A 59 -5.52 -10.85 5.57
C LEU A 59 -5.75 -9.42 5.05
N VAL A 60 -4.79 -8.53 5.32
CA VAL A 60 -4.76 -7.17 4.78
C VAL A 60 -3.39 -6.92 4.15
N GLY A 61 -3.36 -6.71 2.84
CA GLY A 61 -2.15 -6.37 2.10
C GLY A 61 -2.02 -4.87 1.84
N TRP A 62 -0.78 -4.37 1.80
CA TRP A 62 -0.47 -2.98 1.44
C TRP A 62 0.51 -2.94 0.28
N LEU A 63 0.23 -2.11 -0.73
CA LEU A 63 1.13 -1.88 -1.85
C LEU A 63 1.21 -0.39 -2.22
N ARG A 64 2.38 0.05 -2.69
CA ARG A 64 2.48 1.32 -3.41
C ARG A 64 1.81 1.16 -4.78
N PRO A 65 1.18 2.20 -5.35
CA PRO A 65 0.39 2.04 -6.57
C PRO A 65 1.23 1.54 -7.77
N TYR A 66 2.48 2.00 -7.91
CA TYR A 66 3.41 1.57 -8.95
C TYR A 66 3.85 0.09 -8.83
N MET A 67 3.67 -0.54 -7.67
CA MET A 67 4.02 -1.96 -7.47
C MET A 67 2.89 -2.90 -7.93
N ALA A 68 1.65 -2.42 -7.95
CA ALA A 68 0.49 -3.25 -8.23
C ALA A 68 0.55 -3.94 -9.62
N PRO A 69 0.94 -3.27 -10.73
CA PRO A 69 1.03 -3.91 -12.03
C PRO A 69 2.03 -5.07 -12.06
N GLU A 70 3.21 -4.88 -11.45
CA GLU A 70 4.28 -5.89 -11.38
C GLU A 70 3.85 -7.10 -10.55
N ILE A 71 3.24 -6.89 -9.38
CA ILE A 71 2.86 -7.96 -8.45
C ILE A 71 1.63 -8.73 -8.93
N LEU A 72 0.67 -8.04 -9.55
CA LEU A 72 -0.60 -8.64 -9.99
C LEU A 72 -0.56 -9.11 -11.45
N GLY A 73 0.56 -8.90 -12.16
CA GLY A 73 0.80 -9.48 -13.48
C GLY A 73 0.08 -8.77 -14.62
N PHE A 74 0.03 -7.44 -14.62
CA PHE A 74 -0.58 -6.65 -15.71
C PHE A 74 0.28 -5.45 -16.11
N PRO A 75 0.14 -4.90 -17.33
CA PRO A 75 0.96 -3.77 -17.76
C PRO A 75 0.61 -2.50 -16.98
N PRO A 76 1.60 -1.66 -16.63
CA PRO A 76 1.36 -0.43 -15.88
C PRO A 76 0.46 0.52 -16.71
N PRO A 77 -0.68 0.97 -16.15
CA PRO A 77 -1.53 1.93 -16.85
C PRO A 77 -0.86 3.30 -16.93
N PRO A 78 -1.23 4.15 -17.90
CA PRO A 78 -0.74 5.52 -17.94
C PRO A 78 -1.25 6.28 -16.71
N GLY A 79 -0.36 6.95 -16.00
CA GLY A 79 -0.75 7.83 -14.90
C GLY A 79 0.32 8.01 -13.84
N PRO A 80 0.21 9.08 -13.02
CA PRO A 80 1.20 9.41 -12.00
C PRO A 80 1.29 8.37 -10.88
N LEU A 81 0.25 7.55 -10.69
CA LEU A 81 0.25 6.48 -9.69
C LEU A 81 1.07 5.27 -10.12
N ALA A 82 1.15 4.99 -11.43
CA ALA A 82 1.92 3.86 -11.96
C ALA A 82 3.39 4.20 -12.19
N GLU A 83 3.78 5.47 -12.04
CA GLU A 83 5.16 5.91 -12.22
C GLU A 83 6.05 5.42 -11.07
N LYS A 84 7.09 4.66 -11.41
CA LYS A 84 8.07 4.19 -10.42
C LYS A 84 9.01 5.33 -10.06
N PRO A 85 9.08 5.72 -8.77
CA PRO A 85 9.97 6.81 -8.38
C PRO A 85 11.43 6.37 -8.46
N ALA A 86 12.33 7.32 -8.77
CA ALA A 86 13.76 7.04 -8.95
C ALA A 86 14.40 6.30 -7.75
N TYR A 87 14.00 6.66 -6.53
CA TYR A 87 14.50 6.00 -5.32
C TYR A 87 14.16 4.51 -5.25
N ALA A 88 13.07 4.05 -5.88
CA ALA A 88 12.65 2.65 -5.80
C ALA A 88 13.61 1.72 -6.56
N GLN A 89 14.30 2.23 -7.58
CA GLN A 89 15.36 1.49 -8.26
C GLN A 89 16.60 1.38 -7.36
N GLU A 90 16.98 2.47 -6.70
CA GLU A 90 18.13 2.50 -5.79
C GLU A 90 17.91 1.60 -4.56
N GLN A 91 16.72 1.62 -3.95
CA GLN A 91 16.37 0.72 -2.85
C GLN A 91 16.49 -0.75 -3.25
N MET A 92 16.02 -1.12 -4.45
CA MET A 92 16.14 -2.50 -4.95
C MET A 92 17.61 -2.91 -5.13
N ARG A 93 18.45 -1.99 -5.65
CA ARG A 93 19.88 -2.21 -5.81
C ARG A 93 20.56 -2.49 -4.47
N GLN A 94 20.27 -1.67 -3.46
CA GLN A 94 20.79 -1.82 -2.10
C GLN A 94 20.35 -3.15 -1.47
N ILE A 95 19.08 -3.56 -1.63
CA ILE A 95 18.59 -4.86 -1.12
C ILE A 95 19.34 -6.04 -1.75
N LEU A 96 19.59 -5.98 -3.07
CA LEU A 96 20.33 -7.03 -3.78
C LEU A 96 21.80 -7.10 -3.34
N GLU A 97 22.44 -5.95 -3.12
CA GLU A 97 23.82 -5.85 -2.61
C GLU A 97 23.91 -6.41 -1.18
N HIS A 98 22.99 -6.04 -0.28
CA HIS A 98 22.95 -6.57 1.08
C HIS A 98 22.68 -8.08 1.13
N LYS A 99 21.82 -8.62 0.25
CA LYS A 99 21.59 -10.07 0.12
C LYS A 99 22.80 -10.83 -0.42
N LYS A 100 23.70 -10.17 -1.16
CA LYS A 100 24.93 -10.77 -1.69
C LYS A 100 26.01 -10.92 -0.63
N ASP A 101 26.05 -10.02 0.36
CA ASP A 101 27.05 -9.99 1.43
C ASP A 101 26.63 -10.70 2.75
N GLY A 102 25.34 -11.01 2.95
CA GLY A 102 24.81 -11.47 4.25
C GLY A 102 24.06 -12.80 4.23
N LYS A 103 24.63 -13.78 4.95
CA LYS A 103 24.13 -15.13 5.30
C LYS A 103 22.61 -15.25 5.60
N GLY A 104 22.00 -16.25 4.97
CA GLY A 104 21.05 -17.23 5.55
C GLY A 104 19.94 -16.78 6.50
N ALA A 105 18.69 -16.92 6.03
CA ALA A 105 17.48 -17.27 6.79
C ALA A 105 17.34 -16.66 8.19
N ALA A 106 16.70 -15.50 8.27
CA ALA A 106 16.02 -15.10 9.51
C ALA A 106 14.66 -15.84 9.56
N GLU A 107 14.64 -16.93 10.31
CA GLU A 107 13.43 -17.53 10.88
C GLU A 107 12.64 -16.42 11.61
N GLY A 108 11.37 -16.23 11.25
CA GLY A 108 10.48 -15.32 11.96
C GLY A 108 10.19 -13.99 11.25
N GLY A 109 9.62 -14.05 10.05
CA GLY A 109 8.51 -13.19 9.57
C GLY A 109 8.47 -11.71 9.96
N ARG A 110 9.61 -11.04 10.07
CA ARG A 110 9.72 -9.62 10.44
C ARG A 110 10.05 -8.81 9.19
N TYR A 111 8.98 -8.22 8.66
CA TYR A 111 8.87 -7.15 7.66
C TYR A 111 10.12 -6.22 7.52
N GLU A 112 11.15 -6.67 6.81
CA GLU A 112 12.40 -5.90 6.63
C GLU A 112 12.22 -4.51 5.96
N LEU A 113 11.03 -4.21 5.43
CA LEU A 113 10.74 -2.94 4.75
C LEU A 113 10.68 -1.71 5.67
N GLU A 114 10.36 -1.84 6.95
CA GLU A 114 10.21 -0.65 7.82
C GLU A 114 11.55 -0.05 8.27
N HIS A 115 12.64 -0.82 8.26
CA HIS A 115 13.95 -0.31 8.67
C HIS A 115 14.67 0.51 7.58
N LEU A 116 14.37 0.26 6.30
CA LEU A 116 14.97 1.01 5.18
C LEU A 116 14.34 2.39 4.98
N SER A 117 13.17 2.63 5.55
CA SER A 117 12.46 3.91 5.44
C SER A 117 13.04 4.98 6.39
N THR A 118 13.66 4.56 7.49
CA THR A 118 14.20 5.47 8.52
C THR A 118 15.59 5.99 8.17
N ILE A 119 16.41 5.24 7.42
CA ILE A 119 17.80 5.63 7.13
C ILE A 119 17.88 6.71 6.04
N ALA A 120 16.84 6.85 5.20
CA ALA A 120 16.78 7.86 4.14
C ALA A 120 16.33 9.26 4.61
N MET A 121 16.04 9.45 5.91
CA MET A 121 15.59 10.73 6.48
C MET A 121 16.59 11.38 7.46
N SER A 122 17.88 11.07 7.36
CA SER A 122 18.94 11.79 8.10
C SER A 122 19.95 12.45 7.19
#